data_AF-A0A1L9VMJ7-F1
#
_entry.id   AF-A0A1L9VMJ7-F1
#
_cell.length_a   1.000
_cell.length_b   1.000
_cell.length_c   1.000
_cell.angle_alpha   90.00
_cell.angle_beta   90.00
_cell.angle_gamma   90.00
#
_symmetry.space_group_name_H-M   'P 1'
#
loop_
_entity.id
_entity.type
_entity.pdbx_description
1 polymer ?
#
loop_
_entity_poly.entity_id
_entity_poly.type
_entity_poly.pdbx_seq_one_letter_code
_entity_poly.pdbx_strand_id
1 'polypeptide(L)'
;MAVMTNYSQVPEGQQVHQAWFEAPVKNYRGNSEYTEWFKSILAEELAVLQAFHSYQKSPDEAAHDITRPISNSPVPNLGSYSDEIVALCHLWDVLVKALIEWPSSRTPDLIALLTAISNTPDSLHRGEAIDDDDSLLSWNRLPYIHMIWGDSHWMEPEDIVEECSKRDDYEAARQHGRDNYLKTQDVEAQLVAAGLAYFDIKRAFDYLIFTLEWQLDPKVDRVEAPREEQASESFEPDFHIPAVTCWVKHTGRKLYEGLCNEEMKKWDLRDVPSVIKHFDQPAERWAFWKERLVGVAKDWPDEFVRNAAEQAVKYMQDIA
;
A
#
# COMPACT_ATOMS: atom_id res chain seq x y z
N MET A 1 30.44 16.86 13.22
CA MET A 1 29.85 16.64 11.88
C MET A 1 28.99 15.41 11.98
N ALA A 2 27.68 15.58 12.11
CA ALA A 2 26.74 14.46 12.09
C ALA A 2 26.55 14.05 10.63
N VAL A 3 27.05 12.87 10.28
CA VAL A 3 26.64 12.20 9.05
C VAL A 3 25.23 11.68 9.35
N MET A 4 24.20 12.46 8.98
CA MET A 4 22.86 11.93 8.83
C MET A 4 22.90 11.02 7.59
N THR A 5 23.27 9.76 7.78
CA THR A 5 22.95 8.74 6.79
C THR A 5 21.45 8.47 6.90
N ASN A 6 20.69 9.00 5.94
CA ASN A 6 19.32 8.55 5.65
C ASN A 6 19.40 7.10 5.17
N TYR A 7 19.56 6.14 6.08
CA TYR A 7 19.37 4.73 5.76
C TYR A 7 17.86 4.48 5.66
N SER A 8 17.33 4.54 4.44
CA SER A 8 16.03 3.96 4.15
C SER A 8 16.16 2.45 4.23
N GLN A 9 15.31 1.81 5.02
CA GLN A 9 15.21 0.35 5.07
C GLN A 9 14.38 -0.20 3.91
N VAL A 10 13.65 0.68 3.22
CA VAL A 10 12.94 0.36 1.98
C VAL A 10 13.95 0.40 0.84
N PRO A 11 14.07 -0.67 0.05
CA PRO A 11 14.93 -0.70 -1.12
C PRO A 11 14.63 0.46 -2.07
N GLU A 12 15.67 1.00 -2.71
CA GLU A 12 15.49 2.08 -3.67
C GLU A 12 14.79 1.60 -4.95
N GLY A 13 14.66 0.30 -5.23
CA GLY A 13 14.07 -0.22 -6.47
C GLY A 13 15.03 -0.21 -7.68
N GLN A 14 14.55 -0.62 -8.85
CA GLN A 14 15.36 -0.71 -10.08
C GLN A 14 15.13 0.51 -10.99
N GLN A 15 16.13 0.87 -11.80
CA GLN A 15 15.93 1.88 -12.84
C GLN A 15 14.87 1.41 -13.85
N VAL A 16 13.92 2.28 -14.16
CA VAL A 16 12.85 1.97 -15.11
C VAL A 16 13.40 2.06 -16.54
N HIS A 17 13.52 0.91 -17.20
CA HIS A 17 13.97 0.83 -18.59
C HIS A 17 12.80 0.91 -19.57
N GLN A 18 13.07 1.25 -20.83
CA GLN A 18 12.04 1.30 -21.90
C GLN A 18 11.22 0.01 -21.99
N ALA A 19 11.86 -1.15 -21.80
CA ALA A 19 11.20 -2.45 -21.84
C ALA A 19 10.08 -2.61 -20.78
N TRP A 20 10.14 -1.85 -19.68
CA TRP A 20 9.10 -1.84 -18.65
C TRP A 20 7.77 -1.31 -19.22
N PHE A 21 7.82 -0.24 -20.04
CA PHE A 21 6.64 0.35 -20.68
C PHE A 21 6.12 -0.49 -21.85
N GLU A 22 6.98 -1.27 -22.51
CA GLU A 22 6.59 -2.10 -23.66
C GLU A 22 6.00 -3.46 -23.25
N ALA A 23 6.44 -4.01 -22.11
CA ALA A 23 6.08 -5.34 -21.67
C ALA A 23 4.56 -5.56 -21.50
N PRO A 24 3.78 -4.64 -20.88
CA PRO A 24 2.34 -4.85 -20.70
C PRO A 24 1.59 -5.01 -22.03
N VAL A 25 1.87 -4.17 -23.03
CA VAL A 25 1.25 -4.26 -24.36
C VAL A 25 1.65 -5.54 -25.07
N LYS A 26 2.94 -5.91 -25.02
CA LYS A 26 3.47 -7.11 -25.68
C LYS A 26 2.89 -8.40 -25.09
N ASN A 27 2.69 -8.42 -23.77
CA ASN A 27 2.20 -9.58 -23.04
C ASN A 27 0.66 -9.64 -22.97
N TYR A 28 -0.04 -8.63 -23.49
CA TYR A 28 -1.50 -8.60 -23.50
C TYR A 28 -2.08 -9.79 -24.28
N ARG A 29 -2.75 -10.68 -23.56
CA ARG A 29 -3.46 -11.84 -24.12
C ARG A 29 -4.96 -11.65 -23.94
N GLY A 30 -5.59 -11.01 -24.92
CA GLY A 30 -7.04 -10.95 -25.00
C GLY A 30 -7.60 -12.12 -25.81
N ASN A 31 -8.74 -12.65 -25.37
CA ASN A 31 -9.50 -13.68 -26.09
C ASN A 31 -10.77 -13.11 -26.73
N SER A 32 -10.92 -11.78 -26.77
CA SER A 32 -12.12 -11.09 -27.27
C SER A 32 -11.85 -10.34 -28.58
N GLU A 33 -12.90 -10.02 -29.33
CA GLU A 33 -12.82 -9.15 -30.50
C GLU A 33 -12.33 -7.72 -30.16
N TYR A 34 -12.42 -7.33 -28.89
CA TYR A 34 -11.97 -6.06 -28.35
C TYR A 34 -10.48 -6.04 -27.96
N THR A 35 -9.75 -7.15 -28.15
CA THR A 35 -8.34 -7.29 -27.78
C THR A 35 -7.46 -6.15 -28.32
N GLU A 36 -7.60 -5.82 -29.60
CA GLU A 36 -6.79 -4.76 -30.22
C GLU A 36 -7.22 -3.36 -29.75
N TRP A 37 -8.50 -3.18 -29.41
CA TRP A 37 -8.97 -1.93 -28.84
C TRP A 37 -8.42 -1.69 -27.43
N PHE A 38 -8.46 -2.71 -26.56
CA PHE A 38 -7.85 -2.64 -25.22
C PHE A 38 -6.33 -2.42 -25.29
N LYS A 39 -5.63 -3.10 -26.20
CA LYS A 39 -4.20 -2.86 -26.43
C LYS A 39 -3.92 -1.42 -26.86
N SER A 40 -4.76 -0.83 -27.70
CA SER A 40 -4.62 0.57 -28.13
C SER A 40 -4.75 1.52 -26.95
N ILE A 41 -5.79 1.35 -26.12
CA ILE A 41 -5.99 2.15 -24.90
C ILE A 41 -4.77 2.04 -23.98
N LEU A 42 -4.36 0.81 -23.68
CA LEU A 42 -3.21 0.54 -22.80
C LEU A 42 -1.92 1.17 -23.35
N ALA A 43 -1.70 1.11 -24.66
CA ALA A 43 -0.54 1.73 -25.30
C ALA A 43 -0.53 3.26 -25.18
N GLU A 44 -1.70 3.91 -25.32
CA GLU A 44 -1.85 5.36 -25.12
C GLU A 44 -1.55 5.74 -23.65
N GLU A 45 -2.10 5.00 -22.70
CA GLU A 45 -1.88 5.21 -21.26
C GLU A 45 -0.40 5.05 -20.89
N LEU A 46 0.27 4.01 -21.39
CA LEU A 46 1.69 3.77 -21.16
C LEU A 46 2.59 4.83 -21.78
N ALA A 47 2.23 5.37 -22.94
CA ALA A 47 2.96 6.49 -23.54
C ALA A 47 2.88 7.75 -22.66
N VAL A 48 1.71 8.02 -22.06
CA VAL A 48 1.55 9.12 -21.10
C VAL A 48 2.37 8.87 -19.83
N LEU A 49 2.32 7.66 -19.28
CA LEU A 49 3.09 7.28 -18.09
C LEU A 49 4.60 7.37 -18.34
N GLN A 50 5.06 7.02 -19.53
CA GLN A 50 6.47 7.16 -19.93
C GLN A 50 6.90 8.64 -20.00
N ALA A 51 6.06 9.50 -20.58
CA ALA A 51 6.32 10.94 -20.64
C ALA A 51 6.36 11.55 -19.22
N PHE A 52 5.44 11.12 -18.35
CA PHE A 52 5.43 11.48 -16.94
C PHE A 52 6.72 11.03 -16.21
N HIS A 53 7.11 9.77 -16.37
CA HIS A 53 8.35 9.24 -15.81
C HIS A 53 9.58 10.06 -16.22
N SER A 54 9.60 10.51 -17.48
CA SER A 54 10.67 11.31 -18.07
C SER A 54 10.58 12.81 -17.74
N TYR A 55 9.69 13.21 -16.82
CA TYR A 55 9.43 14.60 -16.43
C TYR A 55 9.01 15.52 -17.58
N GLN A 56 8.42 14.94 -18.64
CA GLN A 56 7.88 15.70 -19.78
C GLN A 56 6.44 16.16 -19.56
N LYS A 57 5.77 15.59 -18.55
CA LYS A 57 4.41 15.95 -18.12
C LYS A 57 4.40 16.16 -16.61
N SER A 58 3.67 17.18 -16.17
CA SER A 58 3.30 17.35 -14.77
C SER A 58 2.28 16.27 -14.34
N PRO A 59 2.06 16.05 -13.03
CA PRO A 59 1.02 15.15 -12.54
C PRO A 59 -0.37 15.45 -13.10
N ASP A 60 -0.77 16.73 -13.18
CA ASP A 60 -2.08 17.13 -13.70
C ASP A 60 -2.23 16.89 -15.20
N GLU A 61 -1.21 17.21 -16.00
CA GLU A 61 -1.22 16.94 -17.45
C GLU A 61 -1.24 15.43 -17.74
N ALA A 62 -0.46 14.67 -16.97
CA ALA A 62 -0.42 13.22 -17.09
C ALA A 62 -1.76 12.60 -16.66
N ALA A 63 -2.35 13.06 -15.56
CA ALA A 63 -3.67 12.62 -15.11
C ALA A 63 -4.74 12.88 -16.18
N HIS A 64 -4.75 14.08 -16.76
CA HIS A 64 -5.73 14.42 -17.78
C HIS A 64 -5.58 13.58 -19.06
N ASP A 65 -4.35 13.32 -19.50
CA ASP A 65 -4.14 12.55 -20.74
C ASP A 65 -4.27 11.04 -20.52
N ILE A 66 -3.91 10.50 -19.34
CA ILE A 66 -3.97 9.06 -19.05
C ILE A 66 -5.41 8.59 -18.83
N THR A 67 -6.30 9.43 -18.30
CA THR A 67 -7.71 9.07 -18.07
C THR A 67 -8.57 9.16 -19.33
N ARG A 68 -8.14 9.94 -20.32
CA ARG A 68 -8.94 10.30 -21.49
C ARG A 68 -9.33 9.09 -22.37
N PRO A 69 -8.45 8.11 -22.66
CA PRO A 69 -8.82 6.95 -23.47
C PRO A 69 -10.04 6.20 -22.91
N ILE A 70 -10.06 5.98 -21.59
CA ILE A 70 -11.19 5.35 -20.90
C ILE A 70 -12.40 6.29 -20.87
N SER A 71 -12.22 7.55 -20.45
CA SER A 71 -13.31 8.52 -20.31
C SER A 71 -14.06 8.79 -21.62
N ASN A 72 -13.38 8.76 -22.76
CA ASN A 72 -13.96 9.02 -24.07
C ASN A 72 -14.47 7.77 -24.80
N SER A 73 -14.28 6.58 -24.22
CA SER A 73 -14.73 5.33 -24.81
C SER A 73 -16.11 4.93 -24.30
N PRO A 74 -16.94 4.21 -25.06
CA PRO A 74 -18.15 3.60 -24.51
C PRO A 74 -17.78 2.43 -23.59
N VAL A 75 -18.74 1.95 -22.79
CA VAL A 75 -18.59 0.65 -22.11
C VAL A 75 -18.51 -0.43 -23.21
N PRO A 76 -17.47 -1.29 -23.21
CA PRO A 76 -17.38 -2.37 -24.19
C PRO A 76 -18.52 -3.37 -23.98
N ASN A 77 -19.02 -4.00 -25.04
CA ASN A 77 -20.05 -5.04 -24.91
C ASN A 77 -19.38 -6.41 -25.07
N LEU A 78 -18.76 -6.90 -23.98
CA LEU A 78 -18.12 -8.22 -23.92
C LEU A 78 -19.09 -9.31 -23.44
N GLY A 79 -20.28 -8.91 -22.94
CA GLY A 79 -21.29 -9.82 -22.43
C GLY A 79 -20.95 -10.36 -21.03
N SER A 80 -20.11 -9.65 -20.27
CA SER A 80 -19.82 -9.93 -18.87
C SER A 80 -20.51 -8.91 -17.96
N TYR A 81 -20.60 -9.23 -16.67
CA TYR A 81 -21.11 -8.34 -15.61
C TYR A 81 -20.09 -7.29 -15.16
N SER A 82 -18.99 -7.09 -15.90
CA SER A 82 -17.86 -6.24 -15.45
C SER A 82 -17.16 -5.59 -16.65
N ASP A 83 -17.89 -5.38 -17.74
CA ASP A 83 -17.33 -4.87 -18.99
C ASP A 83 -16.80 -3.43 -18.81
N GLU A 84 -17.49 -2.66 -18.00
CA GLU A 84 -17.23 -1.27 -17.64
C GLU A 84 -15.96 -1.05 -16.80
N ILE A 85 -15.37 -2.12 -16.24
CA ILE A 85 -14.15 -2.01 -15.43
C ILE A 85 -12.90 -2.62 -16.08
N VAL A 86 -13.01 -3.33 -17.22
CA VAL A 86 -11.85 -4.05 -17.79
C VAL A 86 -10.69 -3.12 -18.16
N ALA A 87 -10.97 -2.02 -18.86
CA ALA A 87 -9.93 -1.05 -19.23
C ALA A 87 -9.33 -0.38 -17.97
N LEU A 88 -10.19 -0.05 -17.01
CA LEU A 88 -9.82 0.55 -15.74
C LEU A 88 -8.89 -0.35 -14.92
N CYS A 89 -9.20 -1.65 -14.82
CA CYS A 89 -8.36 -2.63 -14.14
C CYS A 89 -6.97 -2.75 -14.76
N HIS A 90 -6.83 -2.63 -16.08
CA HIS A 90 -5.51 -2.63 -16.74
C HIS A 90 -4.69 -1.39 -16.40
N LEU A 91 -5.31 -0.21 -16.38
CA LEU A 91 -4.65 1.02 -15.96
C LEU A 91 -4.17 0.92 -14.51
N TRP A 92 -5.01 0.39 -13.62
CA TRP A 92 -4.64 0.15 -12.22
C TRP A 92 -3.54 -0.87 -12.06
N ASP A 93 -3.56 -1.99 -12.79
CA ASP A 93 -2.48 -2.98 -12.76
C ASP A 93 -1.12 -2.35 -13.13
N VAL A 94 -1.10 -1.50 -14.17
CA VAL A 94 0.12 -0.77 -14.56
C VAL A 94 0.57 0.21 -13.48
N LEU A 95 -0.33 1.01 -12.92
CA LEU A 95 0.02 2.03 -11.92
C LEU A 95 0.41 1.41 -10.58
N VAL A 96 -0.23 0.31 -10.17
CA VAL A 96 0.15 -0.47 -8.98
C VAL A 96 1.52 -1.10 -9.18
N LYS A 97 1.80 -1.70 -10.34
CA LYS A 97 3.16 -2.19 -10.66
C LYS A 97 4.19 -1.07 -10.65
N ALA A 98 3.86 0.10 -11.19
CA ALA A 98 4.76 1.26 -11.14
C ALA A 98 5.08 1.64 -9.70
N LEU A 99 4.10 1.68 -8.80
CA LEU A 99 4.31 2.02 -7.39
C LEU A 99 5.31 1.09 -6.69
N ILE A 100 5.32 -0.20 -7.05
CA ILE A 100 6.15 -1.23 -6.41
C ILE A 100 7.51 -1.37 -7.10
N GLU A 101 7.54 -1.45 -8.42
CA GLU A 101 8.75 -1.76 -9.19
C GLU A 101 9.64 -0.53 -9.43
N TRP A 102 9.04 0.67 -9.51
CA TRP A 102 9.82 1.89 -9.73
C TRP A 102 10.58 2.29 -8.46
N PRO A 103 11.62 3.14 -8.63
CA PRO A 103 12.41 3.54 -7.49
C PRO A 103 11.61 4.21 -6.38
N SER A 104 11.98 3.99 -5.13
CA SER A 104 11.30 4.58 -3.97
C SER A 104 11.34 6.11 -3.96
N SER A 105 12.37 6.71 -4.55
CA SER A 105 12.39 8.16 -4.83
C SER A 105 11.28 8.64 -5.78
N ARG A 106 10.67 7.77 -6.58
CA ARG A 106 9.57 8.09 -7.50
C ARG A 106 8.18 7.84 -6.92
N THR A 107 8.05 7.17 -5.77
CA THR A 107 6.75 6.93 -5.12
C THR A 107 5.96 8.23 -4.87
N PRO A 108 6.56 9.34 -4.38
CA PRO A 108 5.82 10.60 -4.21
C PRO A 108 5.26 11.16 -5.54
N ASP A 109 5.98 11.02 -6.64
CA ASP A 109 5.52 11.48 -7.96
C ASP A 109 4.29 10.67 -8.40
N LEU A 110 4.32 9.35 -8.25
CA LEU A 110 3.18 8.48 -8.59
C LEU A 110 1.96 8.75 -7.71
N ILE A 111 2.15 9.07 -6.42
CA ILE A 111 1.07 9.47 -5.52
C ILE A 111 0.48 10.81 -5.95
N ALA A 112 1.30 11.77 -6.39
CA ALA A 112 0.81 13.02 -6.96
C ALA A 112 0.00 12.78 -8.24
N LEU A 113 0.43 11.86 -9.11
CA LEU A 113 -0.33 11.46 -10.30
C LEU A 113 -1.67 10.82 -9.92
N LEU A 114 -1.71 9.87 -8.98
CA LEU A 114 -2.95 9.25 -8.52
C LEU A 114 -3.89 10.28 -7.87
N THR A 115 -3.33 11.24 -7.12
CA THR A 115 -4.11 12.34 -6.56
C THR A 115 -4.71 13.20 -7.66
N ALA A 116 -3.95 13.55 -8.68
CA ALA A 116 -4.44 14.32 -9.82
C ALA A 116 -5.52 13.55 -10.60
N ILE A 117 -5.34 12.25 -10.83
CA ILE A 117 -6.37 11.37 -11.43
C ILE A 117 -7.65 11.41 -10.60
N SER A 118 -7.55 11.28 -9.27
CA SER A 118 -8.72 11.28 -8.38
C SER A 118 -9.50 12.62 -8.39
N ASN A 119 -8.87 13.70 -8.84
CA ASN A 119 -9.47 15.02 -8.97
C ASN A 119 -9.91 15.35 -10.40
N THR A 120 -9.72 14.44 -11.36
CA THR A 120 -10.17 14.62 -12.74
C THR A 120 -11.71 14.68 -12.78
N PRO A 121 -12.31 15.71 -13.40
CA PRO A 121 -13.77 15.91 -13.39
C PRO A 121 -14.52 14.99 -14.37
N ASP A 122 -13.81 14.22 -15.17
CA ASP A 122 -14.39 13.37 -16.22
C ASP A 122 -15.13 12.16 -15.62
N SER A 123 -16.15 11.69 -16.33
CA SER A 123 -16.84 10.44 -16.02
C SER A 123 -16.19 9.25 -16.71
N LEU A 124 -16.32 8.07 -16.13
CA LEU A 124 -15.86 6.84 -16.77
C LEU A 124 -16.78 6.46 -17.93
N HIS A 125 -16.18 6.01 -19.03
CA HIS A 125 -16.87 5.53 -20.22
C HIS A 125 -18.00 6.43 -20.73
N ARG A 126 -17.74 7.71 -20.99
CA ARG A 126 -18.75 8.72 -21.39
C ARG A 126 -19.91 8.91 -20.40
N GLY A 127 -19.72 8.48 -19.15
CA GLY A 127 -20.78 8.47 -18.13
C GLY A 127 -21.76 7.30 -18.30
N GLU A 128 -21.34 6.21 -18.94
CA GLU A 128 -22.12 4.97 -19.08
C GLU A 128 -21.80 3.95 -17.97
N ALA A 129 -20.62 4.04 -17.35
CA ALA A 129 -20.19 3.10 -16.31
C ALA A 129 -20.90 3.38 -14.98
N ILE A 130 -21.43 2.33 -14.36
CA ILE A 130 -22.11 2.36 -13.07
C ILE A 130 -21.46 1.38 -12.09
N ASP A 131 -21.56 1.66 -10.80
CA ASP A 131 -21.19 0.72 -9.75
C ASP A 131 -22.34 -0.22 -9.38
N ASP A 132 -22.09 -1.11 -8.41
CA ASP A 132 -23.07 -2.09 -7.91
C ASP A 132 -24.32 -1.44 -7.27
N ASP A 133 -24.24 -0.15 -6.91
CA ASP A 133 -25.32 0.65 -6.33
C ASP A 133 -26.04 1.52 -7.38
N ASP A 134 -25.87 1.21 -8.67
CA ASP A 134 -26.42 1.95 -9.83
C ASP A 134 -25.95 3.43 -9.89
N SER A 135 -24.85 3.77 -9.22
CA SER A 135 -24.29 5.12 -9.22
C SER A 135 -23.24 5.29 -10.31
N LEU A 136 -23.23 6.46 -10.96
CA LEU A 136 -22.27 6.75 -12.04
C LEU A 136 -20.84 6.75 -11.51
N LEU A 137 -19.99 5.95 -12.15
CA LEU A 137 -18.57 5.89 -11.86
C LEU A 137 -17.85 7.14 -12.39
N SER A 138 -16.97 7.68 -11.55
CA SER A 138 -16.07 8.80 -11.86
C SER A 138 -14.66 8.47 -11.39
N TRP A 139 -13.67 9.28 -11.78
CA TRP A 139 -12.29 9.09 -11.29
C TRP A 139 -12.12 9.35 -9.79
N ASN A 140 -13.09 10.00 -9.16
CA ASN A 140 -13.07 10.25 -7.72
C ASN A 140 -12.90 8.95 -6.94
N ARG A 141 -12.03 8.99 -5.92
CA ARG A 141 -11.69 7.83 -5.08
C ARG A 141 -11.14 6.63 -5.84
N LEU A 142 -10.62 6.81 -7.07
CA LEU A 142 -9.89 5.77 -7.80
C LEU A 142 -10.64 4.42 -7.81
N PRO A 143 -11.82 4.34 -8.42
CA PRO A 143 -12.72 3.19 -8.27
C PRO A 143 -12.01 1.88 -8.61
N TYR A 144 -12.23 0.83 -7.81
CA TYR A 144 -11.61 -0.51 -7.95
C TYR A 144 -10.08 -0.59 -7.77
N ILE A 145 -9.35 0.50 -7.50
CA ILE A 145 -7.89 0.42 -7.29
C ILE A 145 -7.53 -0.49 -6.10
N HIS A 146 -8.38 -0.51 -5.07
CA HIS A 146 -8.18 -1.31 -3.85
C HIS A 146 -8.26 -2.82 -4.12
N MET A 147 -9.07 -3.23 -5.10
CA MET A 147 -9.20 -4.62 -5.53
C MET A 147 -7.88 -5.07 -6.14
N ILE A 148 -7.35 -4.30 -7.10
CA ILE A 148 -6.07 -4.59 -7.74
C ILE A 148 -4.90 -4.55 -6.73
N TRP A 149 -4.93 -3.60 -5.80
CA TRP A 149 -3.95 -3.52 -4.71
C TRP A 149 -3.97 -4.78 -3.84
N GLY A 150 -5.16 -5.21 -3.39
CA GLY A 150 -5.34 -6.40 -2.55
C GLY A 150 -4.93 -7.68 -3.27
N ASP A 151 -5.37 -7.88 -4.51
CA ASP A 151 -5.03 -9.05 -5.31
C ASP A 151 -3.52 -9.17 -5.59
N SER A 152 -2.82 -8.04 -5.71
CA SER A 152 -1.38 -8.01 -5.98
C SER A 152 -0.53 -8.23 -4.72
N HIS A 153 -1.07 -7.98 -3.53
CA HIS A 153 -0.32 -7.91 -2.27
C HIS A 153 -0.99 -8.63 -1.10
N TRP A 154 -1.68 -9.73 -1.38
CA TRP A 154 -2.43 -10.48 -0.38
C TRP A 154 -1.56 -11.26 0.62
N MET A 155 -0.29 -11.54 0.29
CA MET A 155 0.58 -12.39 1.11
C MET A 155 1.03 -11.64 2.37
N GLU A 156 0.70 -12.22 3.53
CA GLU A 156 1.22 -11.75 4.81
C GLU A 156 2.66 -12.25 5.03
N PRO A 157 3.42 -11.68 5.99
CA PRO A 157 4.79 -12.09 6.24
C PRO A 157 4.98 -13.59 6.40
N GLU A 158 4.05 -14.29 7.05
CA GLU A 158 4.14 -15.74 7.21
C GLU A 158 4.00 -16.51 5.89
N ASP A 159 3.09 -16.08 5.00
CA ASP A 159 2.90 -16.68 3.68
C ASP A 159 4.17 -16.50 2.83
N ILE A 160 4.76 -15.31 2.88
CA ILE A 160 6.01 -15.01 2.18
C ILE A 160 7.12 -15.94 2.67
N VAL A 161 7.24 -16.12 3.99
CA VAL A 161 8.25 -16.97 4.59
C VAL A 161 8.03 -18.45 4.25
N GLU A 162 6.78 -18.91 4.27
CA GLU A 162 6.42 -20.27 3.87
C GLU A 162 6.79 -20.52 2.41
N GLU A 163 6.43 -19.62 1.50
CA GLU A 163 6.77 -19.73 0.08
C GLU A 163 8.29 -19.70 -0.17
N CYS A 164 9.01 -18.83 0.54
CA CYS A 164 10.47 -18.78 0.44
C CYS A 164 11.12 -20.09 0.92
N SER A 165 10.56 -20.74 1.95
CA SER A 165 11.09 -22.00 2.50
C SER A 165 11.07 -23.17 1.50
N LYS A 166 10.24 -23.07 0.45
CA LYS A 166 10.12 -24.07 -0.62
C LYS A 166 11.24 -23.96 -1.66
N ARG A 167 12.11 -22.95 -1.57
CA ARG A 167 13.19 -22.68 -2.53
C ARG A 167 14.56 -23.09 -2.01
N ASP A 168 15.42 -23.56 -2.92
CA ASP A 168 16.81 -23.92 -2.61
C ASP A 168 17.66 -22.70 -2.17
N ASP A 169 17.26 -21.49 -2.57
CA ASP A 169 17.92 -20.22 -2.26
C ASP A 169 17.19 -19.41 -1.18
N TYR A 170 16.71 -20.09 -0.13
CA TYR A 170 15.87 -19.53 0.95
C TYR A 170 16.28 -18.12 1.42
N GLU A 171 17.54 -17.90 1.77
CA GLU A 171 18.01 -16.61 2.30
C GLU A 171 17.85 -15.47 1.29
N ALA A 172 18.18 -15.73 0.01
CA ALA A 172 18.03 -14.75 -1.05
C ALA A 172 16.54 -14.52 -1.38
N ALA A 173 15.74 -15.59 -1.36
CA ALA A 173 14.30 -15.52 -1.55
C ALA A 173 13.61 -14.71 -0.44
N ARG A 174 13.96 -14.97 0.83
CA ARG A 174 13.43 -14.25 2.00
C ARG A 174 13.83 -12.79 1.96
N GLN A 175 15.09 -12.47 1.65
CA GLN A 175 15.52 -11.07 1.49
C GLN A 175 14.68 -10.37 0.42
N HIS A 176 14.49 -11.00 -0.75
CA HIS A 176 13.71 -10.41 -1.83
C HIS A 176 12.23 -10.26 -1.45
N GLY A 177 11.62 -11.26 -0.80
CA GLY A 177 10.25 -11.20 -0.30
C GLY A 177 10.07 -10.08 0.72
N ARG A 178 11.02 -9.93 1.65
CA ARG A 178 11.05 -8.82 2.62
C ARG A 178 11.17 -7.47 1.93
N ASP A 179 12.08 -7.34 0.99
CA ASP A 179 12.31 -6.10 0.24
C ASP A 179 11.04 -5.65 -0.49
N ASN A 180 10.34 -6.58 -1.16
CA ASN A 180 9.07 -6.30 -1.81
C ASN A 180 7.97 -5.95 -0.80
N TYR A 181 7.84 -6.71 0.29
CA TYR A 181 6.85 -6.43 1.33
C TYR A 181 7.04 -5.04 1.93
N LEU A 182 8.27 -4.67 2.29
CA LEU A 182 8.57 -3.36 2.87
C LEU A 182 8.32 -2.23 1.87
N LYS A 183 8.58 -2.46 0.59
CA LYS A 183 8.22 -1.53 -0.48
C LYS A 183 6.69 -1.33 -0.55
N THR A 184 5.92 -2.41 -0.50
CA THR A 184 4.46 -2.34 -0.47
C THR A 184 3.95 -1.57 0.74
N GLN A 185 4.46 -1.86 1.95
CA GLN A 185 4.06 -1.19 3.19
C GLN A 185 4.41 0.31 3.18
N ASP A 186 5.56 0.71 2.64
CA ASP A 186 5.92 2.12 2.50
C ASP A 186 5.02 2.86 1.50
N VAL A 187 4.70 2.23 0.37
CA VAL A 187 3.75 2.81 -0.59
C VAL A 187 2.37 2.95 0.03
N GLU A 188 1.86 1.90 0.70
CA GLU A 188 0.52 1.93 1.30
C GLU A 188 0.42 3.00 2.38
N ALA A 189 1.44 3.12 3.23
CA ALA A 189 1.52 4.17 4.23
C ALA A 189 1.48 5.57 3.61
N GLN A 190 2.13 5.78 2.46
CA GLN A 190 2.06 7.05 1.74
C GLN A 190 0.69 7.28 1.05
N LEU A 191 0.05 6.25 0.50
CA LEU A 191 -1.31 6.34 -0.06
C LEU A 191 -2.33 6.74 1.02
N VAL A 192 -2.24 6.11 2.20
CA VAL A 192 -3.04 6.48 3.39
C VAL A 192 -2.73 7.91 3.84
N ALA A 193 -1.45 8.30 3.87
CA ALA A 193 -1.06 9.66 4.23
C ALA A 193 -1.62 10.71 3.25
N ALA A 194 -1.68 10.39 1.96
CA ALA A 194 -2.29 11.24 0.93
C ALA A 194 -3.84 11.29 1.03
N GLY A 195 -4.47 10.39 1.79
CA GLY A 195 -5.92 10.33 1.93
C GLY A 195 -6.62 9.89 0.65
N LEU A 196 -5.95 9.06 -0.15
CA LEU A 196 -6.49 8.58 -1.42
C LEU A 196 -7.48 7.44 -1.19
N ALA A 197 -8.71 7.62 -1.68
CA ALA A 197 -9.66 6.54 -1.90
C ALA A 197 -9.98 5.68 -0.65
N TYR A 198 -9.85 4.36 -0.79
CA TYR A 198 -10.09 3.31 0.19
C TYR A 198 -8.93 3.08 1.17
N PHE A 199 -7.83 3.84 1.02
CA PHE A 199 -6.68 3.79 1.92
C PHE A 199 -6.96 4.65 3.14
N ASP A 200 -7.74 4.09 4.08
CA ASP A 200 -8.12 4.74 5.33
C ASP A 200 -6.98 4.69 6.36
N ILE A 201 -6.84 5.76 7.13
CA ILE A 201 -5.97 5.85 8.30
C ILE A 201 -6.25 4.76 9.34
N LYS A 202 -7.47 4.20 9.37
CA LYS A 202 -7.80 3.01 10.16
C LYS A 202 -6.85 1.84 9.87
N ARG A 203 -6.40 1.64 8.63
CA ARG A 203 -5.45 0.56 8.28
C ARG A 203 -4.13 0.71 9.03
N ALA A 204 -3.58 1.93 9.07
CA ALA A 204 -2.36 2.22 9.82
C ALA A 204 -2.54 1.94 11.32
N PHE A 205 -3.69 2.30 11.86
CA PHE A 205 -4.05 2.08 13.25
C PHE A 205 -4.16 0.58 13.57
N ASP A 206 -4.90 -0.19 12.75
CA ASP A 206 -5.07 -1.64 12.90
C ASP A 206 -3.70 -2.35 12.85
N TYR A 207 -2.84 -1.98 11.90
CA TYR A 207 -1.50 -2.57 11.75
C TYR A 207 -0.62 -2.34 13.00
N LEU A 208 -0.62 -1.11 13.53
CA LEU A 208 0.16 -0.79 14.74
C LEU A 208 -0.36 -1.53 15.98
N ILE A 209 -1.68 -1.68 16.13
CA ILE A 209 -2.26 -2.48 17.22
C ILE A 209 -1.79 -3.93 17.09
N PHE A 210 -2.02 -4.53 15.93
CA PHE A 210 -1.70 -5.93 15.68
C PHE A 210 -0.22 -6.22 15.98
N THR A 211 0.70 -5.40 15.48
CA THR A 211 2.13 -5.61 15.70
C THR A 211 2.58 -5.25 17.12
N LEU A 212 2.25 -4.06 17.63
CA LEU A 212 2.87 -3.52 18.85
C LEU A 212 2.11 -3.88 20.14
N GLU A 213 0.79 -4.04 20.05
CA GLU A 213 -0.03 -4.42 21.20
C GLU A 213 -0.16 -5.93 21.31
N TRP A 214 -0.39 -6.64 20.19
CA TRP A 214 -0.67 -8.07 20.20
C TRP A 214 0.57 -8.94 19.99
N GLN A 215 1.23 -8.86 18.83
CA GLN A 215 2.35 -9.75 18.48
C GLN A 215 3.56 -9.63 19.42
N LEU A 216 3.85 -8.41 19.91
CA LEU A 216 4.93 -8.18 20.87
C LEU A 216 4.54 -8.49 22.34
N ASP A 217 3.30 -8.88 22.66
CA ASP A 217 2.87 -9.10 24.06
C ASP A 217 3.46 -10.40 24.63
N PRO A 218 4.34 -10.31 25.65
CA PRO A 218 4.90 -11.50 26.28
C PRO A 218 3.85 -12.30 27.08
N LYS A 219 2.67 -11.72 27.37
CA LYS A 219 1.67 -12.29 28.29
C LYS A 219 0.53 -13.04 27.61
N VAL A 220 0.46 -13.06 26.27
CA VAL A 220 -0.46 -13.96 25.59
C VAL A 220 0.20 -15.32 25.56
N ASP A 221 -0.02 -16.10 26.61
CA ASP A 221 0.04 -17.55 26.50
C ASP A 221 -0.92 -17.91 25.35
N ARG A 222 -0.37 -18.20 24.17
CA ARG A 222 -1.12 -18.61 22.95
C ARG A 222 -1.99 -19.88 23.17
N VAL A 223 -2.01 -20.39 24.39
CA VAL A 223 -2.70 -21.58 24.89
C VAL A 223 -4.15 -21.27 25.28
N GLU A 224 -4.50 -20.04 25.65
CA GLU A 224 -5.86 -19.70 26.13
C GLU A 224 -6.76 -18.97 25.10
N ALA A 225 -6.25 -18.60 23.93
CA ALA A 225 -7.10 -18.12 22.84
C ALA A 225 -7.94 -19.29 22.28
N PRO A 226 -9.26 -19.14 22.07
CA PRO A 226 -10.09 -20.11 21.36
C PRO A 226 -9.42 -20.59 20.06
N ARG A 227 -9.52 -21.88 19.73
CA ARG A 227 -8.87 -22.50 18.55
C ARG A 227 -9.16 -21.83 17.21
N GLU A 228 -10.21 -21.03 17.10
CA GLU A 228 -10.54 -20.24 15.90
C GLU A 228 -9.78 -18.89 15.84
N GLU A 229 -9.31 -18.38 16.99
CA GLU A 229 -8.42 -17.22 17.13
C GLU A 229 -6.93 -17.63 17.12
N GLN A 230 -6.64 -18.95 17.04
CA GLN A 230 -5.30 -19.53 16.96
C GLN A 230 -4.78 -19.69 15.51
N ALA A 231 -5.45 -19.14 14.50
CA ALA A 231 -4.82 -18.87 13.21
C ALA A 231 -3.86 -17.66 13.36
N SER A 232 -3.01 -17.70 14.38
CA SER A 232 -2.14 -16.59 14.73
C SER A 232 -1.08 -16.50 13.67
N GLU A 233 -1.17 -15.48 12.83
CA GLU A 233 -0.10 -15.13 11.90
C GLU A 233 1.24 -15.13 12.65
N SER A 234 2.21 -15.90 12.16
CA SER A 234 3.54 -15.95 12.74
C SER A 234 4.13 -14.54 12.77
N PHE A 235 4.58 -14.11 13.95
CA PHE A 235 5.26 -12.84 14.06
C PHE A 235 6.65 -12.95 13.44
N GLU A 236 6.82 -12.35 12.26
CA GLU A 236 8.08 -12.23 11.53
C GLU A 236 8.71 -10.84 11.77
N PRO A 237 9.60 -10.66 12.75
CA PRO A 237 9.99 -9.33 13.24
C PRO A 237 10.75 -8.50 12.20
N ASP A 238 11.48 -9.16 11.30
CA ASP A 238 12.22 -8.53 10.20
C ASP A 238 11.30 -8.02 9.08
N PHE A 239 10.02 -8.38 9.09
CA PHE A 239 9.00 -7.79 8.21
C PHE A 239 8.20 -6.72 8.95
N HIS A 240 7.65 -7.09 10.11
CA HIS A 240 6.67 -6.26 10.82
C HIS A 240 7.27 -4.97 11.42
N ILE A 241 8.46 -5.03 12.03
CA ILE A 241 9.04 -3.85 12.70
C ILE A 241 9.49 -2.76 11.71
N PRO A 242 10.16 -3.08 10.57
CA PRO A 242 10.42 -2.08 9.54
C PRO A 242 9.14 -1.57 8.86
N ALA A 243 8.10 -2.40 8.70
CA ALA A 243 6.81 -1.94 8.19
C ALA A 243 6.15 -0.93 9.15
N VAL A 244 6.15 -1.19 10.47
CA VAL A 244 5.74 -0.22 11.49
C VAL A 244 6.48 1.11 11.32
N THR A 245 7.79 1.06 11.02
CA THR A 245 8.59 2.26 10.77
C THR A 245 8.06 3.07 9.59
N CYS A 246 7.65 2.40 8.51
CA CYS A 246 7.06 3.04 7.33
C CYS A 246 5.71 3.71 7.67
N TRP A 247 4.84 3.01 8.40
CA TRP A 247 3.56 3.55 8.87
C TRP A 247 3.77 4.78 9.76
N VAL A 248 4.59 4.69 10.79
CA VAL A 248 4.88 5.81 11.69
C VAL A 248 5.45 7.01 10.92
N LYS A 249 6.36 6.79 9.97
CA LYS A 249 6.99 7.85 9.18
C LYS A 249 5.97 8.69 8.42
N HIS A 250 4.99 8.05 7.76
CA HIS A 250 4.09 8.74 6.84
C HIS A 250 2.74 9.10 7.47
N THR A 251 2.21 8.25 8.35
CA THR A 251 0.88 8.42 8.95
C THR A 251 0.92 8.82 10.43
N GLY A 252 2.10 8.74 11.06
CA GLY A 252 2.26 8.91 12.52
C GLY A 252 1.71 10.23 13.07
N ARG A 253 1.86 11.36 12.34
CA ARG A 253 1.29 12.64 12.79
C ARG A 253 -0.24 12.61 12.86
N LYS A 254 -0.90 12.14 11.79
CA LYS A 254 -2.36 12.03 11.75
C LYS A 254 -2.87 11.05 12.82
N LEU A 255 -2.14 9.94 13.03
CA LEU A 255 -2.45 8.99 14.09
C LEU A 255 -2.37 9.65 15.48
N TYR A 256 -1.26 10.33 15.78
CA TYR A 256 -1.06 11.01 17.05
C TYR A 256 -2.15 12.07 17.31
N GLU A 257 -2.41 12.92 16.33
CA GLU A 257 -3.46 13.95 16.43
C GLU A 257 -4.85 13.33 16.67
N GLY A 258 -5.21 12.28 15.94
CA GLY A 258 -6.49 11.59 16.12
C GLY A 258 -6.62 10.86 17.47
N LEU A 259 -5.52 10.36 18.03
CA LEU A 259 -5.48 9.84 19.40
C LEU A 259 -5.68 10.96 20.44
N CYS A 260 -5.00 12.10 20.28
CA CYS A 260 -5.13 13.25 21.18
C CYS A 260 -6.53 13.89 21.15
N ASN A 261 -7.16 13.92 19.97
CA ASN A 261 -8.48 14.53 19.77
C ASN A 261 -9.65 13.57 20.01
N GLU A 262 -9.37 12.35 20.47
CA GLU A 262 -10.36 11.29 20.72
C GLU A 262 -11.19 10.84 19.49
N GLU A 263 -10.76 11.24 18.28
CA GLU A 263 -11.43 10.90 17.01
C GLU A 263 -11.44 9.38 16.75
N MET A 264 -10.45 8.68 17.34
CA MET A 264 -10.25 7.23 17.17
C MET A 264 -10.99 6.37 18.21
N LYS A 265 -11.70 6.97 19.20
CA LYS A 265 -12.45 6.20 20.21
C LYS A 265 -13.50 5.25 19.63
N LYS A 266 -14.00 5.54 18.42
CA LYS A 266 -15.01 4.71 17.74
C LYS A 266 -14.40 3.56 16.93
N TRP A 267 -13.10 3.61 16.64
CA TRP A 267 -12.41 2.57 15.88
C TRP A 267 -12.16 1.31 16.71
N ASP A 268 -12.13 1.45 18.04
CA ASP A 268 -11.90 0.37 19.03
C ASP A 268 -13.02 -0.68 19.13
N LEU A 269 -14.23 -0.44 18.58
CA LEU A 269 -15.43 -1.18 19.02
C LEU A 269 -16.06 -2.16 18.03
N ARG A 270 -15.67 -2.17 16.74
CA ARG A 270 -16.37 -2.99 15.72
C ARG A 270 -15.50 -3.96 14.93
N ASP A 271 -14.23 -3.65 14.72
CA ASP A 271 -13.43 -4.34 13.68
C ASP A 271 -12.03 -4.78 14.15
N VAL A 272 -11.75 -4.74 15.45
CA VAL A 272 -10.44 -5.14 15.98
C VAL A 272 -10.67 -6.21 17.06
N PRO A 273 -9.91 -7.33 17.04
CA PRO A 273 -10.19 -8.49 17.87
C PRO A 273 -10.19 -8.17 19.37
N SER A 274 -10.83 -9.03 20.15
CA SER A 274 -11.05 -8.96 21.61
C SER A 274 -9.79 -8.73 22.49
N VAL A 275 -8.61 -8.68 21.87
CA VAL A 275 -7.26 -8.59 22.43
C VAL A 275 -6.68 -7.16 22.51
N ILE A 276 -7.41 -6.11 22.10
CA ILE A 276 -6.93 -4.72 22.22
C ILE A 276 -6.69 -4.34 23.67
N LYS A 277 -5.60 -3.62 23.95
CA LYS A 277 -5.35 -3.08 25.28
C LYS A 277 -6.26 -1.89 25.55
N HIS A 278 -6.89 -1.92 26.73
CA HIS A 278 -7.64 -0.78 27.22
C HIS A 278 -6.68 0.29 27.75
N PHE A 279 -6.93 1.54 27.36
CA PHE A 279 -6.24 2.73 27.84
C PHE A 279 -7.26 3.71 28.41
N ASP A 280 -6.94 4.37 29.53
CA ASP A 280 -7.82 5.35 30.14
C ASP A 280 -7.93 6.60 29.24
N GLN A 281 -6.85 6.94 28.53
CA GLN A 281 -6.82 7.97 27.51
C GLN A 281 -6.24 7.43 26.20
N PRO A 282 -6.87 7.65 25.03
CA PRO A 282 -6.33 7.15 23.76
C PRO A 282 -4.89 7.63 23.46
N ALA A 283 -4.50 8.81 23.94
CA ALA A 283 -3.13 9.32 23.79
C ALA A 283 -2.06 8.48 24.52
N GLU A 284 -2.43 7.73 25.57
CA GLU A 284 -1.50 6.81 26.28
C GLU A 284 -1.01 5.68 25.36
N ARG A 285 -1.83 5.30 24.37
CA ARG A 285 -1.50 4.29 23.36
C ARG A 285 -0.24 4.65 22.57
N TRP A 286 -0.06 5.94 22.24
CA TRP A 286 1.15 6.41 21.55
C TRP A 286 2.42 6.21 22.39
N ALA A 287 2.35 6.54 23.68
CA ALA A 287 3.46 6.33 24.61
C ALA A 287 3.76 4.84 24.79
N PHE A 288 2.71 4.01 24.88
CA PHE A 288 2.84 2.55 24.95
C PHE A 288 3.54 1.98 23.71
N TRP A 289 3.08 2.30 22.49
CA TRP A 289 3.71 1.85 21.25
C TRP A 289 5.20 2.25 21.18
N LYS A 290 5.51 3.49 21.57
CA LYS A 290 6.90 3.97 21.64
C LYS A 290 7.75 3.16 22.61
N GLU A 291 7.24 2.86 23.81
CA GLU A 291 7.96 2.05 24.81
C GLU A 291 8.28 0.64 24.26
N ARG A 292 7.35 0.05 23.51
CA ARG A 292 7.53 -1.27 22.89
C ARG A 292 8.65 -1.25 21.86
N LEU A 293 8.67 -0.25 21.01
CA LEU A 293 9.74 -0.05 20.02
C LEU A 293 11.09 0.24 20.70
N VAL A 294 11.12 0.97 21.82
CA VAL A 294 12.35 1.15 22.61
C VAL A 294 12.87 -0.19 23.14
N GLY A 295 11.99 -1.07 23.61
CA GLY A 295 12.37 -2.43 24.03
C GLY A 295 12.99 -3.23 22.88
N VAL A 296 12.35 -3.22 21.70
CA VAL A 296 12.86 -3.89 20.49
C VAL A 296 14.22 -3.31 20.07
N ALA A 297 14.34 -1.98 20.00
CA ALA A 297 15.58 -1.28 19.63
C ALA A 297 16.77 -1.67 20.51
N LYS A 298 16.53 -1.92 21.81
CA LYS A 298 17.59 -2.20 22.78
C LYS A 298 18.00 -3.68 22.81
N ASP A 299 17.01 -4.57 22.86
CA ASP A 299 17.23 -5.95 23.31
C ASP A 299 16.98 -7.01 22.20
N TRP A 300 16.51 -6.62 21.01
CA TRP A 300 16.24 -7.59 19.94
C TRP A 300 17.53 -8.19 19.36
N PRO A 301 17.61 -9.51 19.06
CA PRO A 301 18.85 -10.12 18.57
C PRO A 301 19.34 -9.60 17.22
N ASP A 302 18.41 -9.39 16.29
CA ASP A 302 18.66 -8.98 14.91
C ASP A 302 18.92 -7.46 14.81
N GLU A 303 20.04 -7.09 14.17
CA GLU A 303 20.45 -5.68 14.03
C GLU A 303 19.55 -4.87 13.08
N PHE A 304 19.05 -5.49 12.01
CA PHE A 304 18.15 -4.84 11.07
C PHE A 304 16.83 -4.46 11.75
N VAL A 305 16.29 -5.37 12.58
CA VAL A 305 15.10 -5.11 13.42
C VAL A 305 15.35 -4.04 14.46
N ARG A 306 16.49 -4.07 15.17
CA ARG A 306 16.85 -3.02 16.15
C ARG A 306 16.91 -1.64 15.49
N ASN A 307 17.61 -1.54 14.36
CA ASN A 307 17.77 -0.29 13.62
C ASN A 307 16.43 0.26 13.11
N ALA A 308 15.51 -0.62 12.71
CA ALA A 308 14.15 -0.23 12.32
C ALA A 308 13.41 0.41 13.50
N ALA A 309 13.38 -0.30 14.63
CA ALA A 309 12.71 0.17 15.84
C ALA A 309 13.30 1.51 16.34
N GLU A 310 14.63 1.67 16.31
CA GLU A 310 15.28 2.95 16.64
C GLU A 310 14.80 4.08 15.74
N GLN A 311 14.66 3.81 14.44
CA GLN A 311 14.21 4.81 13.47
C GLN A 311 12.73 5.17 13.68
N ALA A 312 11.86 4.19 13.95
CA ALA A 312 10.47 4.43 14.32
C ALA A 312 10.37 5.30 15.58
N VAL A 313 11.16 5.00 16.62
CA VAL A 313 11.20 5.79 17.86
C VAL A 313 11.60 7.24 17.60
N LYS A 314 12.57 7.50 16.71
CA LYS A 314 12.95 8.87 16.32
C LYS A 314 11.78 9.60 15.66
N TYR A 315 11.10 8.98 14.70
CA TYR A 315 9.91 9.57 14.09
C TYR A 315 8.82 9.87 15.12
N MET A 316 8.56 8.94 16.06
CA MET A 316 7.58 9.17 17.11
C MET A 316 7.96 10.30 18.08
N GLN A 317 9.26 10.53 18.30
CA GLN A 317 9.77 11.65 19.09
C GLN A 317 9.62 12.99 18.38
N ASP A 318 9.79 13.01 17.05
CA ASP A 318 9.66 14.24 16.25
C ASP A 318 8.20 14.68 16.06
N ILE A 319 7.24 13.79 16.31
CA ILE A 319 5.79 14.06 16.19
C ILE A 319 5.20 14.66 17.48
N ALA A 320 5.63 14.17 18.65
CA ALA A 320 5.03 14.45 19.95
C ALA A 320 5.71 15.60 20.71
#